data_AF-A0A834CIA6-F1
#
_entry.id   AF-A0A834CIA6-F1
#
_cell.length_a   1.000
_cell.length_b   1.000
_cell.length_c   1.000
_cell.angle_alpha   90.00
_cell.angle_beta   90.00
_cell.angle_gamma   90.00
#
_symmetry.space_group_name_H-M   'P 1'
#
loop_
_entity.id
_entity.type
_entity.pdbx_description
1 polymer ?
#
loop_
_entity_poly.entity_id
_entity_poly.type
_entity_poly.pdbx_seq_one_letter_code
_entity_poly.pdbx_strand_id
1 'polypeptide(L)'
;MLTEKNENFIEFGMGGLCNLSMDPDCRDLILDSDGISLITNCLSNQREETVLSAITTLMNLVTPASRSQLTEPGILQCMLRFSLAESPRLHNLAAVFLQDCCTEDQVRQAQQQMQGQQMAVGIPLPKD
;
A
#
# COMPACT_ATOMS: atom_id res chain seq x y z
N MET A 1 14.99 11.32 0.82
CA MET A 1 13.99 11.73 -0.19
C MET A 1 12.57 11.39 0.27
N LEU A 2 12.25 10.14 0.61
CA LEU A 2 10.86 9.79 1.01
C LEU A 2 10.37 10.42 2.32
N THR A 3 11.29 10.86 3.17
CA THR A 3 11.01 11.53 4.45
C THR A 3 11.08 13.06 4.36
N GLU A 4 11.29 13.60 3.16
CA GLU A 4 11.34 15.05 2.95
C GLU A 4 9.94 15.66 3.12
N LYS A 5 9.88 16.97 3.42
CA LYS A 5 8.60 17.70 3.45
C LYS A 5 8.12 18.12 2.07
N ASN A 6 9.03 18.14 1.09
CA ASN A 6 8.71 18.57 -0.26
C ASN A 6 8.07 17.41 -1.02
N GLU A 7 6.77 17.52 -1.28
CA GLU A 7 5.99 16.52 -2.01
C GLU A 7 6.58 16.17 -3.39
N ASN A 8 7.25 17.11 -4.07
CA ASN A 8 7.92 16.79 -5.34
C ASN A 8 9.10 15.82 -5.14
N PHE A 9 9.83 15.94 -4.03
CA PHE A 9 10.93 15.01 -3.74
C PHE A 9 10.43 13.64 -3.31
N ILE A 10 9.29 13.58 -2.61
CA ILE A 10 8.65 12.31 -2.29
C ILE A 10 8.18 11.64 -3.59
N GLU A 11 7.46 12.37 -4.45
CA GLU A 11 6.92 11.84 -5.70
C GLU A 11 8.03 11.36 -6.65
N PHE A 12 9.07 12.16 -6.88
CA PHE A 12 10.20 11.74 -7.72
C PHE A 12 11.00 10.60 -7.09
N GLY A 13 11.17 10.60 -5.77
CA GLY A 13 11.83 9.50 -5.05
C GLY A 13 11.07 8.19 -5.20
N MET A 14 9.76 8.21 -4.98
CA MET A 14 8.90 7.04 -5.13
C MET A 14 8.79 6.58 -6.57
N GLY A 15 8.67 7.48 -7.54
CA GLY A 15 8.66 7.13 -8.96
C GLY A 15 9.98 6.47 -9.40
N GLY A 16 11.11 6.97 -8.91
CA GLY A 16 12.43 6.36 -9.13
C GLY A 16 12.52 4.94 -8.56
N LEU A 17 12.11 4.75 -7.29
CA LEU A 17 12.09 3.42 -6.66
C LEU A 17 11.14 2.45 -7.37
N CYS A 18 9.97 2.91 -7.79
CA CYS A 18 9.01 2.12 -8.54
C CYS A 18 9.65 1.55 -9.81
N ASN A 19 10.33 2.39 -10.59
CA ASN A 19 11.00 1.96 -11.81
C ASN A 19 12.16 0.99 -11.55
N LEU A 20 12.93 1.21 -10.47
CA LEU A 20 14.09 0.38 -10.12
C LEU A 20 13.70 -0.96 -9.48
N SER A 21 12.56 -1.03 -8.79
CA SER A 21 12.16 -2.22 -8.00
C SER A 21 11.94 -3.51 -8.80
N MET A 22 11.88 -3.43 -10.13
CA MET A 22 11.82 -4.59 -11.02
C MET A 22 13.20 -5.24 -11.26
N ASP A 23 14.28 -4.49 -11.05
CA ASP A 23 15.64 -5.01 -11.12
C ASP A 23 15.97 -5.79 -9.84
N PRO A 24 16.45 -7.06 -9.93
CA PRO A 24 16.72 -7.88 -8.76
C PRO A 24 17.72 -7.27 -7.77
N ASP A 25 18.82 -6.69 -8.26
CA ASP A 25 19.86 -6.12 -7.39
C ASP A 25 19.32 -4.89 -6.66
N CYS A 26 18.54 -4.06 -7.35
CA CYS A 26 17.86 -2.91 -6.74
C CYS A 26 16.80 -3.34 -5.72
N ARG A 27 16.00 -4.38 -6.04
CA ARG A 27 15.00 -4.92 -5.13
C ARG A 27 15.65 -5.41 -3.84
N ASP A 28 16.71 -6.21 -3.95
CA ASP A 28 17.40 -6.78 -2.80
C ASP A 28 17.98 -5.65 -1.93
N LEU A 29 18.57 -4.63 -2.54
CA LEU A 29 19.02 -3.43 -1.82
C LEU A 29 17.88 -2.71 -1.09
N ILE A 30 16.70 -2.59 -1.69
CA ILE A 30 15.53 -1.97 -1.06
C ILE A 30 15.06 -2.80 0.15
N LEU A 31 15.03 -4.13 0.01
CA LEU A 31 14.64 -5.06 1.08
C LEU A 31 15.61 -5.00 2.25
N ASP A 32 16.92 -4.90 1.98
CA ASP A 32 17.97 -4.86 3.00
C ASP A 32 18.06 -3.51 3.73
N SER A 33 17.43 -2.45 3.21
CA SER A 33 17.59 -1.06 3.68
C SER A 33 16.37 -0.50 4.45
N ASP A 34 15.58 -1.35 5.11
CA ASP A 34 14.28 -0.97 5.73
C ASP A 34 13.30 -0.27 4.76
N GLY A 35 13.50 -0.46 3.45
CA GLY A 35 12.81 0.29 2.42
C GLY A 35 11.29 0.09 2.44
N ILE A 36 10.83 -1.11 2.82
CA ILE A 36 9.40 -1.42 2.92
C ILE A 36 8.67 -0.44 3.84
N SER A 37 9.23 -0.12 5.03
CA SER A 37 8.58 0.78 5.98
C SER A 37 8.40 2.18 5.39
N LEU A 38 9.43 2.70 4.73
CA LEU A 38 9.39 4.02 4.10
C LEU A 38 8.39 4.07 2.94
N ILE A 39 8.34 3.02 2.11
CA ILE A 39 7.41 2.91 0.99
C ILE A 39 5.96 2.79 1.51
N THR A 40 5.72 2.00 2.56
CA THR A 40 4.41 1.87 3.19
C THR A 40 3.89 3.20 3.72
N ASN A 41 4.75 4.04 4.29
CA ASN A 41 4.36 5.39 4.75
C ASN A 41 3.83 6.26 3.59
N CYS A 42 4.37 6.08 2.38
CA CYS A 42 3.91 6.80 1.18
C CYS A 42 2.50 6.42 0.73
N LEU A 43 1.91 5.31 1.24
CA LEU A 43 0.49 4.99 0.98
C LEU A 43 -0.47 6.02 1.59
N SER A 44 -0.05 6.76 2.62
CA SER A 44 -0.84 7.84 3.22
C SER A 44 -0.65 9.21 2.54
N ASN A 45 0.13 9.28 1.46
CA ASN A 45 0.39 10.54 0.77
C ASN A 45 -0.87 11.08 0.08
N GLN A 46 -1.00 12.40 -0.01
CA GLN A 46 -2.15 13.07 -0.63
C GLN A 46 -2.12 13.01 -2.16
N ARG A 47 -0.94 12.82 -2.77
CA ARG A 47 -0.77 12.72 -4.22
C ARG A 47 -0.99 11.29 -4.70
N GLU A 48 -1.99 11.13 -5.55
CA GLU A 48 -2.31 9.83 -6.14
C GLU A 48 -1.10 9.18 -6.84
N GLU A 49 -0.28 9.93 -7.57
CA GLU A 49 0.92 9.38 -8.24
C GLU A 49 1.94 8.77 -7.27
N THR A 50 2.08 9.36 -6.07
CA THR A 50 2.97 8.82 -5.03
C THR A 50 2.40 7.52 -4.48
N VAL A 51 1.08 7.46 -4.24
CA VAL A 51 0.40 6.26 -3.75
C VAL A 51 0.46 5.14 -4.78
N LEU A 52 0.19 5.43 -6.06
CA LEU A 52 0.27 4.45 -7.15
C LEU A 52 1.68 3.88 -7.31
N SER A 53 2.70 4.73 -7.23
CA SER A 53 4.10 4.32 -7.26
C SER A 53 4.44 3.43 -6.05
N ALA A 54 3.93 3.77 -4.85
CA ALA A 54 4.13 2.97 -3.65
C ALA A 54 3.48 1.59 -3.76
N ILE A 55 2.22 1.49 -4.18
CA ILE A 55 1.54 0.20 -4.36
C ILE A 55 2.32 -0.68 -5.36
N THR A 56 2.68 -0.12 -6.51
CA THR A 56 3.43 -0.85 -7.55
C THR A 56 4.80 -1.31 -7.04
N THR A 57 5.50 -0.45 -6.30
CA THR A 57 6.79 -0.82 -5.69
C THR A 57 6.60 -1.98 -4.72
N LEU A 58 5.61 -1.94 -3.83
CA LEU A 58 5.32 -3.04 -2.90
C LEU A 58 5.03 -4.35 -3.63
N MET A 59 4.31 -4.32 -4.75
CA MET A 59 4.07 -5.51 -5.59
C MET A 59 5.39 -6.09 -6.13
N ASN A 60 6.28 -5.24 -6.63
CA ASN A 60 7.56 -5.66 -7.22
C ASN A 60 8.52 -6.24 -6.16
N LEU A 61 8.40 -5.79 -4.91
CA LEU A 61 9.19 -6.29 -3.78
C LEU A 61 8.69 -7.64 -3.24
N VAL A 62 7.56 -8.18 -3.73
CA VAL A 62 7.02 -9.46 -3.24
C VAL A 62 7.94 -10.63 -3.63
N THR A 63 8.52 -11.26 -2.62
CA THR A 63 9.27 -12.51 -2.70
C THR A 63 8.74 -13.48 -1.64
N PRO A 64 9.09 -14.78 -1.68
CA PRO A 64 8.74 -15.68 -0.59
C PRO A 64 9.20 -15.20 0.80
N ALA A 65 10.34 -14.49 0.87
CA ALA A 65 10.90 -14.00 2.13
C ALA A 65 10.23 -12.69 2.61
N SER A 66 9.86 -11.78 1.71
CA SER A 66 9.29 -10.48 2.05
C SER A 66 7.76 -10.46 2.15
N ARG A 67 7.07 -11.49 1.65
CA ARG A 67 5.60 -11.52 1.53
C ARG A 67 4.89 -11.29 2.86
N SER A 68 5.36 -11.86 3.97
CA SER A 68 4.70 -11.70 5.27
C SER A 68 4.71 -10.25 5.76
N GLN A 69 5.77 -9.50 5.46
CA GLN A 69 5.87 -8.09 5.78
C GLN A 69 5.00 -7.26 4.84
N LEU A 70 5.05 -7.54 3.53
CA LEU A 70 4.27 -6.80 2.52
C LEU A 70 2.75 -7.05 2.60
N THR A 71 2.31 -8.07 3.34
CA THR A 71 0.90 -8.40 3.57
C THR A 71 0.48 -8.21 5.02
N GLU A 72 1.23 -7.37 5.76
CA GLU A 72 0.87 -7.00 7.12
C GLU A 72 -0.45 -6.22 7.17
N PRO A 73 -1.21 -6.27 8.29
CA PRO A 73 -2.57 -5.76 8.34
C PRO A 73 -2.70 -4.30 7.88
N GLY A 74 -1.78 -3.41 8.25
CA GLY A 74 -1.83 -2.00 7.84
C GLY A 74 -1.85 -1.81 6.32
N ILE A 75 -1.03 -2.58 5.59
CA ILE A 75 -0.99 -2.53 4.12
C ILE A 75 -2.30 -3.06 3.54
N LEU A 76 -2.80 -4.21 4.03
CA LEU A 76 -4.06 -4.78 3.55
C LEU A 76 -5.25 -3.84 3.76
N GLN A 77 -5.28 -3.12 4.88
CA GLN A 77 -6.31 -2.11 5.17
C GLN A 77 -6.26 -0.96 4.16
N CYS A 78 -5.06 -0.47 3.81
CA CYS A 78 -4.90 0.52 2.76
C CYS A 78 -5.42 -0.01 1.41
N MET A 79 -5.02 -1.21 1.01
CA MET A 79 -5.43 -1.79 -0.28
C MET A 79 -6.95 -2.02 -0.35
N LEU A 80 -7.56 -2.51 0.72
CA LEU A 80 -9.02 -2.65 0.77
C LEU A 80 -9.72 -1.30 0.64
N ARG A 81 -9.24 -0.25 1.31
CA ARG A 81 -9.79 1.11 1.16
C ARG A 81 -9.62 1.63 -0.27
N PHE A 82 -8.46 1.41 -0.88
CA PHE A 82 -8.16 1.82 -2.25
C PHE A 82 -8.99 1.06 -3.28
N SER A 83 -9.30 -0.22 -3.02
CA SER A 83 -10.23 -1.01 -3.83
C SER A 83 -11.69 -0.49 -3.79
N LEU A 84 -11.99 0.51 -2.96
CA LEU A 84 -13.28 1.20 -2.91
C LEU A 84 -13.19 2.65 -3.40
N ALA A 85 -12.03 3.10 -3.88
CA ALA A 85 -11.83 4.46 -4.35
C ALA A 85 -12.55 4.72 -5.69
N GLU A 86 -12.99 5.97 -5.89
CA GLU A 86 -13.58 6.38 -7.18
C GLU A 86 -12.54 6.41 -8.32
N SER A 87 -11.26 6.65 -8.00
CA SER A 87 -10.19 6.61 -9.00
C SER A 87 -10.04 5.19 -9.56
N PRO A 88 -10.28 4.96 -10.87
CA PRO A 88 -10.14 3.63 -11.45
C PRO A 88 -8.70 3.10 -11.38
N ARG A 89 -7.70 3.99 -11.43
CA ARG A 89 -6.28 3.59 -11.33
C ARG A 89 -5.99 3.01 -9.95
N LEU A 90 -6.40 3.73 -8.90
CA LEU A 90 -6.18 3.31 -7.53
C LEU A 90 -7.01 2.06 -7.19
N HIS A 91 -8.28 2.03 -7.61
CA HIS A 91 -9.17 0.87 -7.48
C HIS A 91 -8.56 -0.39 -8.10
N ASN A 92 -8.21 -0.32 -9.39
CA ASN A 92 -7.69 -1.47 -10.13
C ASN A 92 -6.36 -1.95 -9.56
N LEU A 93 -5.43 -1.04 -9.26
CA LEU A 93 -4.11 -1.42 -8.78
C LEU A 93 -4.18 -2.09 -7.40
N ALA A 94 -5.03 -1.56 -6.51
CA ALA A 94 -5.25 -2.18 -5.21
C ALA A 94 -5.95 -3.55 -5.33
N ALA A 95 -6.90 -3.70 -6.25
CA ALA A 95 -7.53 -4.98 -6.52
C ALA A 95 -6.52 -6.03 -7.00
N VAL A 96 -5.61 -5.66 -7.91
CA VAL A 96 -4.53 -6.54 -8.37
C VAL A 96 -3.58 -6.90 -7.22
N PHE A 97 -3.21 -5.94 -6.36
CA PHE A 97 -2.40 -6.25 -5.16
C PHE A 97 -3.08 -7.32 -4.29
N LEU A 98 -4.37 -7.14 -3.98
CA LEU A 98 -5.12 -8.08 -3.14
C LEU A 98 -5.24 -9.46 -3.79
N GLN A 99 -5.34 -9.53 -5.12
CA GLN A 99 -5.44 -10.77 -5.87
C GLN A 99 -4.11 -11.52 -5.99
N ASP A 100 -3.02 -10.81 -6.29
CA ASP A 100 -1.75 -11.43 -6.69
C ASP A 100 -0.74 -11.54 -5.54
N CYS A 101 -0.84 -10.63 -4.55
CA CYS A 101 0.12 -10.57 -3.44
C CYS A 101 -0.41 -11.27 -2.17
N CYS A 102 -1.72 -11.48 -2.05
CA CYS A 102 -2.36 -11.97 -0.84
C CYS A 102 -3.07 -13.31 -1.04
N THR A 103 -3.27 -14.04 0.05
CA THR A 103 -4.17 -15.21 0.06
C THR A 103 -5.61 -14.78 0.34
N GLU A 104 -6.58 -15.58 -0.09
CA GLU A 104 -8.00 -15.33 0.20
C GLU A 104 -8.27 -15.19 1.71
N ASP A 105 -7.58 -15.97 2.55
CA ASP A 105 -7.71 -15.89 4.00
C ASP A 105 -7.24 -14.55 4.56
N GLN A 106 -6.09 -14.04 4.09
CA GLN A 106 -5.59 -12.73 4.51
C GLN A 106 -6.56 -11.61 4.13
N VAL A 107 -7.10 -11.65 2.91
CA VAL A 107 -8.07 -10.66 2.43
C VAL A 107 -9.36 -10.73 3.27
N ARG A 108 -9.90 -11.93 3.53
CA ARG A 108 -11.10 -12.11 4.36
C ARG A 108 -10.91 -11.61 5.79
N GLN A 109 -9.78 -11.93 6.42
CA GLN A 109 -9.49 -11.46 7.78
C GLN A 109 -9.38 -9.93 7.84
N ALA A 110 -8.69 -9.32 6.88
CA ALA A 110 -8.57 -7.87 6.81
C ALA A 110 -9.94 -7.19 6.58
N GLN A 111 -10.81 -7.77 5.73
CA GLN A 111 -12.18 -7.27 5.53
C GLN A 111 -13.03 -7.34 6.80
N GLN A 112 -12.94 -8.43 7.57
CA GLN A 112 -13.65 -8.56 8.85
C GLN A 112 -13.17 -7.52 9.87
N GLN A 113 -11.86 -7.27 9.93
CA GLN A 113 -11.28 -6.24 10.80
C GLN A 113 -11.73 -4.83 10.39
N MET A 114 -11.80 -4.52 9.09
CA MET A 114 -12.35 -3.25 8.59
C MET A 114 -13.78 -3.02 9.04
N GLN A 115 -14.63 -4.03 8.87
CA GLN A 115 -16.04 -3.95 9.25
C GLN A 115 -16.20 -3.83 10.76
N GLY A 116 -15.40 -4.57 11.54
CA GLY A 116 -15.38 -4.46 13.00
C GLY A 116 -14.96 -3.09 13.52
N GLN A 117 -14.01 -2.41 12.86
CA GLN A 117 -13.59 -1.05 13.20
C GLN A 117 -14.64 0.00 12.82
N GLN A 118 -15.33 -0.15 11.68
CA GLN A 118 -16.46 0.70 11.31
C GLN A 118 -17.63 0.56 12.30
N MET A 119 -17.86 -0.64 12.84
CA MET A 119 -18.90 -0.90 13.85
C MET A 119 -18.50 -0.47 15.27
N ALA A 120 -17.21 -0.26 15.55
CA ALA A 120 -16.72 0.22 16.83
C ALA A 120 -16.86 1.75 17.02
N VAL A 121 -17.13 2.51 15.94
CA VAL A 121 -17.51 3.92 16.01
C VAL A 121 -19.02 4.02 16.19
N GLY A 122 -19.52 3.51 17.32
CA GLY A 122 -20.92 3.60 17.75
C GLY A 122 -21.32 5.00 18.22
N ILE A 123 -20.96 6.05 17.48
CA ILE A 123 -21.45 7.41 17.71
C ILE A 123 -22.65 7.61 16.78
N PRO A 124 -23.87 7.87 17.30
CA PRO A 124 -25.06 7.94 16.48
C PRO A 124 -25.02 9.17 15.54
N LEU A 125 -25.44 8.96 14.30
CA LEU A 125 -25.67 10.02 13.32
C LEU A 125 -26.84 10.93 13.77
N PRO A 126 -26.71 12.26 13.67
CA PRO A 126 -27.85 13.16 13.85
C PRO A 126 -28.89 12.91 12.76
N LYS A 127 -30.15 12.92 13.16
CA LYS A 127 -31.29 12.79 12.23
C LYS A 127 -31.58 14.16 11.63
N ASP A 128 -31.80 14.18 10.32
CA ASP A 128 -32.75 15.07 9.64
C ASP A 128 -33.58 14.22 8.66
#